data_AF-A0A382ZNI2-F1
#
_entry.id   AF-A0A382ZNI2-F1
#
_cell.length_a   1.000
_cell.length_b   1.000
_cell.length_c   1.000
_cell.angle_alpha   90.00
_cell.angle_beta   90.00
_cell.angle_gamma   90.00
#
_symmetry.space_group_name_H-M   'P 1'
#
loop_
_entity.id
_entity.type
_entity.pdbx_description
1 polymer ?
#
loop_
_entity_poly.entity_id
_entity_poly.type
_entity_poly.pdbx_seq_one_letter_code
_entity_poly.pdbx_strand_id
1 'polypeptide(L)'
;MLSGFDSSLDSRLREAEEAEKELMRLTPVAEEAPKLRLEKAKAQKRQERESAKSSAMRVVERSMQSATQKQTRVPELLESAGKAVQALYTLIKELEAHKKEATDSMGIVDRVDYEIEVEEGEEHELSLDRDPRGLAYALAARHGDIRVKDLLEELSPGFGFLKGCDMSEPLYRDVAKFVLQHAIDNPEAEISAMTEAEPVATNGRAQNGT
;
A
#
# COMPACT_ATOMS: atom_id res chain seq x y z
N MET A 1 -82.19 74.61 -1.75
CA MET A 1 -81.41 73.66 -0.94
C MET A 1 -80.25 73.11 -1.78
N LEU A 2 -79.23 73.95 -2.07
CA LEU A 2 -78.10 73.61 -2.96
C LEU A 2 -76.73 73.81 -2.28
N SER A 3 -76.61 74.71 -1.29
CA SER A 3 -75.32 75.06 -0.66
C SER A 3 -74.74 73.98 0.29
N GLY A 4 -75.56 73.08 0.82
CA GLY A 4 -75.10 71.96 1.65
C GLY A 4 -74.55 70.77 0.85
N PHE A 5 -74.90 70.69 -0.44
CA PHE A 5 -74.43 69.63 -1.33
C PHE A 5 -73.10 70.01 -1.99
N ASP A 6 -72.92 71.29 -2.35
CA ASP A 6 -71.66 71.85 -2.89
C ASP A 6 -70.52 71.81 -1.87
N SER A 7 -70.78 72.16 -0.59
CA SER A 7 -69.75 72.13 0.45
C SER A 7 -69.23 70.73 0.80
N SER A 8 -70.06 69.70 0.67
CA SER A 8 -69.66 68.29 0.82
C SER A 8 -68.88 67.75 -0.39
N LEU A 9 -69.10 68.32 -1.57
CA LEU A 9 -68.35 67.97 -2.78
C LEU A 9 -66.97 68.64 -2.76
N ASP A 10 -66.88 69.90 -2.36
CA ASP A 10 -65.62 70.64 -2.21
C ASP A 10 -64.68 70.01 -1.16
N SER A 11 -65.23 69.52 -0.04
CA SER A 11 -64.43 68.84 0.99
C SER A 11 -63.86 67.52 0.46
N ARG A 12 -64.68 66.73 -0.26
CA ARG A 12 -64.24 65.48 -0.90
C ARG A 12 -63.24 65.72 -2.03
N LEU A 13 -63.39 66.82 -2.77
CA LEU A 13 -62.46 67.23 -3.81
C LEU A 13 -61.08 67.55 -3.21
N ARG A 14 -61.02 68.32 -2.12
CA ARG A 14 -59.76 68.58 -1.41
C ARG A 14 -59.10 67.32 -0.88
N GLU A 15 -59.89 66.43 -0.28
CA GLU A 15 -59.40 65.16 0.25
C GLU A 15 -58.83 64.27 -0.88
N ALA A 16 -59.47 64.27 -2.05
CA ALA A 16 -58.98 63.58 -3.24
C ALA A 16 -57.71 64.21 -3.84
N GLU A 17 -57.62 65.56 -3.88
CA GLU A 17 -56.43 66.29 -4.35
C GLU A 17 -55.22 66.10 -3.40
N GLU A 18 -55.46 66.02 -2.09
CA GLU A 18 -54.44 65.68 -1.09
C GLU A 18 -53.96 64.23 -1.26
N ALA A 19 -54.89 63.29 -1.46
CA ALA A 19 -54.55 61.90 -1.77
C ALA A 19 -53.79 61.75 -3.10
N GLU A 20 -54.10 62.55 -4.12
CA GLU A 20 -53.37 62.57 -5.39
C GLU A 20 -51.95 63.12 -5.21
N LYS A 21 -51.78 64.19 -4.42
CA LYS A 21 -50.44 64.71 -4.06
C LYS A 21 -49.62 63.69 -3.29
N GLU A 22 -50.24 62.95 -2.36
CA GLU A 22 -49.57 61.87 -1.64
C GLU A 22 -49.22 60.70 -2.58
N LEU A 23 -50.11 60.30 -3.47
CA LEU A 23 -49.83 59.29 -4.50
C LEU A 23 -48.67 59.71 -5.40
N MET A 24 -48.70 60.94 -5.95
CA MET A 24 -47.62 61.51 -6.76
C MET A 24 -46.27 61.46 -6.02
N ARG A 25 -46.27 61.68 -4.70
CA ARG A 25 -45.08 61.59 -3.86
C ARG A 25 -44.63 60.15 -3.60
N LEU A 26 -45.55 59.21 -3.46
CA LEU A 26 -45.28 57.81 -3.12
C LEU A 26 -44.93 56.94 -4.33
N THR A 27 -45.44 57.25 -5.53
CA THR A 27 -45.14 56.54 -6.78
C THR A 27 -43.63 56.34 -7.03
N PRO A 28 -42.77 57.37 -6.96
CA PRO A 28 -41.32 57.17 -7.17
C PRO A 28 -40.69 56.24 -6.12
N VAL A 29 -41.14 56.33 -4.87
CA VAL A 29 -40.66 55.47 -3.77
C VAL A 29 -41.11 54.01 -3.96
N ALA A 30 -42.35 53.81 -4.43
CA ALA A 30 -42.89 52.50 -4.75
C ALA A 30 -42.15 51.83 -5.91
N GLU A 31 -41.72 52.61 -6.92
CA GLU A 31 -40.90 52.14 -8.05
C GLU A 31 -39.45 51.79 -7.66
N GLU A 32 -38.87 52.48 -6.67
CA GLU A 32 -37.53 52.19 -6.16
C GLU A 32 -37.48 50.98 -5.23
N ALA A 33 -38.52 50.77 -4.41
CA ALA A 33 -38.58 49.68 -3.45
C ALA A 33 -38.21 48.28 -4.02
N PRO A 34 -38.72 47.81 -5.17
CA PRO A 34 -38.32 46.52 -5.75
C PRO A 34 -36.87 46.49 -6.21
N LYS A 35 -36.33 47.59 -6.74
CA LYS A 35 -34.92 47.70 -7.17
C LYS A 35 -33.99 47.57 -5.96
N LEU A 36 -34.30 48.29 -4.88
CA LEU A 36 -33.55 48.23 -3.62
C LEU A 36 -33.60 46.84 -2.97
N ARG A 37 -34.75 46.15 -3.03
CA ARG A 37 -34.85 44.74 -2.56
C ARG A 37 -33.94 43.81 -3.37
N LEU A 38 -33.90 43.97 -4.69
CA LEU A 38 -33.04 43.17 -5.56
C LEU A 38 -31.55 43.44 -5.30
N GLU A 39 -31.15 44.71 -5.15
CA GLU A 39 -29.78 45.08 -4.82
C GLU A 39 -29.36 44.54 -3.45
N LYS A 40 -30.22 44.66 -2.44
CA LYS A 40 -29.98 44.08 -1.11
C LYS A 40 -29.78 42.57 -1.18
N ALA A 41 -30.63 41.86 -1.92
CA ALA A 41 -30.52 40.41 -2.08
C ALA A 41 -29.22 40.00 -2.80
N LYS A 42 -28.81 40.76 -3.83
CA LYS A 42 -27.52 40.55 -4.52
C LYS A 42 -26.33 40.77 -3.58
N ALA A 43 -26.37 41.84 -2.77
CA ALA A 43 -25.32 42.14 -1.80
C ALA A 43 -25.21 41.05 -0.73
N GLN A 44 -26.33 40.60 -0.17
CA GLN A 44 -26.37 39.49 0.80
C GLN A 44 -25.79 38.20 0.22
N LYS A 45 -26.21 37.80 -0.98
CA LYS A 45 -25.68 36.60 -1.65
C LYS A 45 -24.19 36.70 -1.94
N ARG A 46 -23.66 37.89 -2.24
CA ARG A 46 -22.23 38.11 -2.43
C ARG A 46 -21.48 37.94 -1.10
N GLN A 47 -21.99 38.52 -0.02
CA GLN A 47 -21.40 38.40 1.30
C GLN A 47 -21.37 36.95 1.80
N GLU A 48 -22.46 36.20 1.61
CA GLU A 48 -22.53 34.77 1.93
C GLU A 48 -21.51 33.94 1.13
N ARG A 49 -21.33 34.26 -0.16
CA ARG A 49 -20.31 33.61 -1.00
C ARG A 49 -18.89 33.92 -0.52
N GLU A 50 -18.62 35.18 -0.17
CA GLU A 50 -17.31 35.59 0.33
C GLU A 50 -17.01 34.95 1.70
N SER A 51 -17.99 34.89 2.60
CA SER A 51 -17.83 34.24 3.90
C SER A 51 -17.61 32.73 3.77
N ALA A 52 -18.39 32.04 2.93
CA ALA A 52 -18.21 30.62 2.63
C ALA A 52 -16.84 30.33 2.00
N LYS A 53 -16.42 31.15 1.01
CA LYS A 53 -15.10 31.03 0.39
C LYS A 53 -13.97 31.22 1.41
N SER A 54 -14.07 32.23 2.28
CA SER A 54 -13.05 32.48 3.30
C SER A 54 -12.94 31.33 4.31
N SER A 55 -14.09 30.75 4.68
CA SER A 55 -14.15 29.62 5.62
C SER A 55 -13.53 28.37 5.01
N ALA A 56 -13.85 28.07 3.74
CA ALA A 56 -13.23 26.98 3.01
C ALA A 56 -11.72 27.18 2.85
N MET A 57 -11.28 28.41 2.54
CA MET A 57 -9.85 28.73 2.38
C MET A 57 -9.07 28.48 3.68
N ARG A 58 -9.63 28.84 4.84
CA ARG A 58 -9.01 28.55 6.14
C ARG A 58 -8.83 27.05 6.40
N VAL A 59 -9.77 26.21 5.96
CA VAL A 59 -9.64 24.75 6.07
C VAL A 59 -8.54 24.25 5.14
N VAL A 60 -8.48 24.75 3.91
CA VAL A 60 -7.41 24.43 2.95
C VAL A 60 -6.05 24.81 3.51
N GLU A 61 -5.88 26.04 4.01
CA GLU A 61 -4.63 26.52 4.60
C GLU A 61 -4.17 25.64 5.77
N ARG A 62 -5.09 25.28 6.68
CA ARG A 62 -4.78 24.40 7.81
C ARG A 62 -4.36 23.01 7.34
N SER A 63 -5.05 22.45 6.35
CA SER A 63 -4.73 21.13 5.78
C SER A 63 -3.36 21.16 5.09
N MET A 64 -3.09 22.21 4.30
CA MET A 64 -1.79 22.41 3.65
C MET A 64 -0.65 22.53 4.66
N GLN A 65 -0.82 23.34 5.71
CA GLN A 65 0.19 23.47 6.77
C GLN A 65 0.46 22.12 7.46
N SER A 66 -0.58 21.36 7.77
CA SER A 66 -0.45 20.01 8.36
C SER A 66 0.28 19.05 7.41
N ALA A 67 -0.04 19.09 6.11
CA ALA A 67 0.64 18.29 5.10
C ALA A 67 2.12 18.66 4.99
N THR A 68 2.45 19.96 4.94
CA THR A 68 3.84 20.44 4.89
C THR A 68 4.63 20.02 6.13
N GLN A 69 4.05 20.11 7.32
CA GLN A 69 4.69 19.63 8.56
C GLN A 69 4.93 18.11 8.55
N LYS A 70 4.07 17.32 7.90
CA LYS A 70 4.31 15.88 7.75
C LYS A 70 5.34 15.59 6.67
N GLN A 71 5.36 16.37 5.59
CA GLN A 71 6.33 16.25 4.52
C GLN A 71 7.77 16.45 5.01
N THR A 72 8.01 17.31 6.00
CA THR A 72 9.36 17.47 6.57
C THR A 72 9.90 16.20 7.22
N ARG A 73 9.02 15.26 7.64
CA ARG A 73 9.42 13.97 8.24
C ARG A 73 9.70 12.89 7.21
N VAL A 74 9.27 13.06 5.96
CA VAL A 74 9.41 12.03 4.91
C VAL A 74 10.89 11.74 4.60
N PRO A 75 11.79 12.73 4.43
CA PRO A 75 13.19 12.46 4.15
C PRO A 75 13.89 11.64 5.24
N GLU A 76 13.65 11.98 6.51
CA GLU A 76 14.26 11.28 7.66
C GLU A 76 13.80 9.82 7.73
N LEU A 77 12.49 9.57 7.55
CA LEU A 77 11.95 8.20 7.54
C LEU A 77 12.45 7.41 6.33
N LEU A 78 12.54 8.05 5.16
CA LEU A 78 13.07 7.41 3.96
C LEU A 78 14.54 7.05 4.11
N GLU A 79 15.35 7.92 4.72
CA GLU A 79 16.76 7.65 4.99
C GLU A 79 16.91 6.46 5.96
N SER A 80 16.12 6.44 7.04
CA SER A 80 16.14 5.34 8.00
C SER A 80 15.71 4.01 7.36
N ALA A 81 14.63 4.02 6.58
CA ALA A 81 14.17 2.85 5.86
C ALA A 81 15.21 2.38 4.84
N GLY A 82 15.79 3.31 4.08
CA GLY A 82 16.84 3.02 3.11
C GLY A 82 18.07 2.35 3.75
N LYS A 83 18.55 2.87 4.89
CA LYS A 83 19.66 2.26 5.64
C LYS A 83 19.32 0.85 6.14
N ALA A 84 18.11 0.64 6.66
CA ALA A 84 17.68 -0.67 7.13
C ALA A 84 17.59 -1.70 5.98
N VAL A 85 17.00 -1.31 4.85
CA VAL A 85 16.91 -2.15 3.65
C VAL A 85 18.30 -2.45 3.09
N GLN A 86 19.20 -1.46 3.07
CA GLN A 86 20.59 -1.66 2.66
C GLN A 86 21.32 -2.65 3.57
N ALA A 87 21.15 -2.55 4.89
CA ALA A 87 21.74 -3.50 5.82
C ALA A 87 21.22 -4.93 5.59
N LEU A 88 19.90 -5.07 5.38
CA LEU A 88 19.28 -6.37 5.06
C LEU A 88 19.82 -6.93 3.73
N TYR A 89 19.97 -6.08 2.71
CA TYR A 89 20.57 -6.45 1.43
C TYR A 89 21.99 -7.00 1.59
N THR A 90 22.84 -6.30 2.33
CA THR A 90 24.23 -6.73 2.56
C THR A 90 24.28 -8.08 3.28
N LEU A 91 23.48 -8.26 4.33
CA LEU A 91 23.42 -9.53 5.06
C LEU A 91 22.93 -10.68 4.18
N ILE A 92 21.89 -10.48 3.37
CA ILE A 92 21.41 -11.53 2.46
C ILE A 92 22.47 -11.89 1.42
N LYS A 93 23.23 -10.91 0.93
CA LYS A 93 24.33 -11.16 -0.01
C LYS A 93 25.49 -11.93 0.61
N GLU A 94 25.82 -11.65 1.87
CA GLU A 94 26.80 -12.42 2.63
C GLU A 94 26.31 -13.85 2.87
N LEU A 95 25.02 -14.02 3.21
CA LEU A 95 24.41 -15.35 3.35
C LEU A 95 24.44 -16.14 2.04
N GLU A 96 24.18 -15.52 0.90
CA GLU A 96 24.29 -16.15 -0.42
C GLU A 96 25.72 -16.64 -0.70
N ALA A 97 26.72 -15.81 -0.38
CA ALA A 97 28.12 -16.19 -0.52
C ALA A 97 28.47 -17.42 0.34
N HIS A 98 28.01 -17.43 1.60
CA HIS A 98 28.20 -18.58 2.49
C HIS A 98 27.43 -19.82 2.03
N LYS A 99 26.21 -19.68 1.48
CA LYS A 99 25.43 -20.78 0.92
C LYS A 99 26.18 -21.44 -0.24
N LYS A 100 26.76 -20.62 -1.11
CA LYS A 100 27.58 -21.08 -2.22
C LYS A 100 28.85 -21.79 -1.74
N GLU A 101 29.57 -21.19 -0.79
CA GLU A 101 30.77 -21.82 -0.20
C GLU A 101 30.45 -23.17 0.47
N ALA A 102 29.32 -23.26 1.18
CA ALA A 102 28.86 -24.50 1.78
C ALA A 102 28.50 -25.56 0.73
N THR A 103 27.84 -25.15 -0.36
CA THR A 103 27.51 -26.04 -1.50
C THR A 103 28.77 -26.56 -2.18
N ASP A 104 29.73 -25.67 -2.45
CA ASP A 104 31.00 -26.03 -3.09
C ASP A 104 31.81 -26.98 -2.18
N SER A 105 31.86 -26.70 -0.88
CA SER A 105 32.54 -27.57 0.10
C SER A 105 31.88 -28.93 0.22
N MET A 106 30.54 -28.98 0.21
CA MET A 106 29.80 -30.24 0.27
C MET A 106 29.95 -31.04 -1.02
N GLY A 107 30.15 -30.38 -2.16
CA GLY A 107 30.54 -31.04 -3.41
C GLY A 107 31.89 -31.75 -3.33
N ILE A 108 32.83 -31.24 -2.52
CA ILE A 108 34.10 -31.95 -2.25
C ILE A 108 33.84 -33.19 -1.40
N VAL A 109 33.00 -33.08 -0.37
CA VAL A 109 32.64 -34.23 0.49
C VAL A 109 31.99 -35.34 -0.34
N ASP A 110 30.97 -35.00 -1.12
CA ASP A 110 30.27 -35.96 -1.99
C ASP A 110 31.22 -36.64 -2.99
N ARG A 111 32.19 -35.88 -3.52
CA ARG A 111 33.20 -36.44 -4.42
C ARG A 111 34.14 -37.41 -3.71
N VAL A 112 34.57 -37.10 -2.50
CA VAL A 112 35.41 -38.02 -1.71
C VAL A 112 34.63 -39.30 -1.40
N ASP A 113 33.36 -39.18 -0.99
CA ASP A 113 32.49 -40.33 -0.77
C ASP A 113 32.34 -41.17 -2.03
N TYR A 114 32.13 -40.53 -3.20
CA TYR A 114 32.08 -41.22 -4.49
C TYR A 114 33.38 -41.97 -4.82
N GLU A 115 34.54 -41.32 -4.63
CA GLU A 115 35.85 -41.95 -4.91
C GLU A 115 36.07 -43.17 -4.01
N ILE A 116 35.68 -43.10 -2.72
CA ILE A 116 35.71 -44.23 -1.79
C ILE A 116 34.73 -45.34 -2.21
N GLU A 117 33.46 -45.01 -2.50
CA GLU A 117 32.46 -46.01 -2.92
C GLU A 117 32.88 -46.74 -4.21
N VAL A 118 33.55 -46.05 -5.13
CA VAL A 118 34.12 -46.65 -6.34
C VAL A 118 35.25 -47.61 -5.98
N GLU A 119 36.26 -47.17 -5.21
CA GLU A 119 37.40 -48.01 -4.84
C GLU A 119 36.96 -49.29 -4.10
N GLU A 120 36.14 -49.15 -3.05
CA GLU A 120 35.63 -50.27 -2.26
C GLU A 120 34.75 -51.21 -3.11
N GLY A 121 33.93 -50.65 -4.00
CA GLY A 121 33.06 -51.44 -4.87
C GLY A 121 33.83 -52.19 -5.97
N GLU A 122 34.89 -51.59 -6.52
CA GLU A 122 35.78 -52.27 -7.48
C GLU A 122 36.52 -53.43 -6.81
N GLU A 123 37.08 -53.21 -5.61
CA GLU A 123 37.69 -54.28 -4.82
C GLU A 123 36.70 -55.42 -4.54
N HIS A 124 35.45 -55.08 -4.21
CA HIS A 124 34.40 -56.05 -3.97
C HIS A 124 34.05 -56.88 -5.20
N GLU A 125 33.80 -56.24 -6.35
CA GLU A 125 33.47 -56.96 -7.61
C GLU A 125 34.63 -57.85 -8.08
N LEU A 126 35.86 -57.38 -7.96
CA LEU A 126 37.05 -58.17 -8.27
C LEU A 126 37.20 -59.37 -7.33
N SER A 127 36.88 -59.23 -6.04
CA SER A 127 36.89 -60.35 -5.08
C SER A 127 35.87 -61.45 -5.43
N LEU A 128 34.86 -61.13 -6.24
CA LEU A 128 33.81 -62.03 -6.72
C LEU A 128 34.03 -62.50 -8.17
N ASP A 129 35.19 -62.22 -8.78
CA ASP A 129 35.51 -62.49 -10.20
C ASP A 129 34.49 -61.83 -11.17
N ARG A 130 33.98 -60.64 -10.84
CA ARG A 130 33.04 -59.87 -11.67
C ARG A 130 33.73 -58.66 -12.31
N ASP A 131 33.12 -58.12 -13.36
CA ASP A 131 33.64 -56.96 -14.11
C ASP A 131 33.12 -55.63 -13.51
N PRO A 132 33.99 -54.75 -12.98
CA PRO A 132 33.57 -53.51 -12.32
C PRO A 132 33.11 -52.39 -13.25
N ARG A 133 33.25 -52.51 -14.58
CA ARG A 133 33.06 -51.39 -15.53
C ARG A 133 31.70 -50.68 -15.46
N GLY A 134 30.64 -51.35 -14.99
CA GLY A 134 29.31 -50.77 -14.84
C GLY A 134 29.09 -50.01 -13.53
N LEU A 135 29.96 -50.22 -12.54
CA LEU A 135 29.78 -49.71 -11.18
C LEU A 135 29.84 -48.18 -11.13
N ALA A 136 30.82 -47.57 -11.78
CA ALA A 136 30.99 -46.12 -11.80
C ALA A 136 29.73 -45.39 -12.33
N TYR A 137 29.04 -45.95 -13.33
CA TYR A 137 27.78 -45.39 -13.83
C TYR A 137 26.63 -45.50 -12.83
N ALA A 138 26.56 -46.62 -12.09
CA ALA A 138 25.54 -46.82 -11.07
C ALA A 138 25.74 -45.88 -9.88
N LEU A 139 27.00 -45.67 -9.48
CA LEU A 139 27.36 -44.77 -8.39
C LEU A 139 27.19 -43.31 -8.78
N ALA A 140 27.58 -42.90 -10.00
CA ALA A 140 27.43 -41.53 -10.46
C ALA A 140 25.97 -41.03 -10.43
N ALA A 141 24.98 -41.93 -10.54
CA ALA A 141 23.57 -41.58 -10.41
C ALA A 141 23.13 -41.23 -8.98
N ARG A 142 23.92 -41.60 -7.95
CA ARG A 142 23.66 -41.37 -6.52
C ARG A 142 24.38 -40.15 -5.96
N HIS A 143 25.33 -39.59 -6.72
CA HIS A 143 26.19 -38.47 -6.33
C HIS A 143 25.92 -37.22 -7.21
N GLY A 144 26.49 -36.08 -6.83
CA GLY A 144 26.33 -34.79 -7.51
C GLY A 144 25.35 -33.84 -6.82
N ASP A 145 24.85 -32.84 -7.55
CA ASP A 145 24.12 -31.69 -6.99
C ASP A 145 22.91 -32.07 -6.11
N ILE A 146 22.22 -33.16 -6.43
CA ILE A 146 21.07 -33.63 -5.64
C ILE A 146 21.54 -34.15 -4.28
N ARG A 147 22.59 -34.98 -4.28
CA ARG A 147 23.16 -35.52 -3.04
C ARG A 147 23.76 -34.42 -2.18
N VAL A 148 24.43 -33.45 -2.79
CA VAL A 148 24.94 -32.25 -2.10
C VAL A 148 23.81 -31.48 -1.41
N LYS A 149 22.66 -31.29 -2.06
CA LYS A 149 21.49 -30.65 -1.44
C LYS A 149 20.95 -31.46 -0.27
N ASP A 150 20.85 -32.78 -0.42
CA ASP A 150 20.38 -33.67 0.65
C ASP A 150 21.31 -33.60 1.88
N LEU A 151 22.63 -33.64 1.66
CA LEU A 151 23.63 -33.52 2.74
C LEU A 151 23.56 -32.16 3.46
N LEU A 152 23.33 -31.07 2.73
CA LEU A 152 23.14 -29.75 3.34
C LEU A 152 21.85 -29.68 4.17
N GLU A 153 20.76 -30.29 3.69
CA GLU A 153 19.49 -30.36 4.40
C GLU A 153 19.59 -31.24 5.66
N GLU A 154 20.35 -32.35 5.61
CA GLU A 154 20.67 -33.18 6.78
C GLU A 154 21.45 -32.39 7.84
N LEU A 155 22.41 -31.56 7.43
CA LEU A 155 23.24 -30.77 8.34
C LEU A 155 22.50 -29.57 8.95
N SER A 156 21.74 -28.84 8.13
CA SER A 156 21.00 -27.65 8.57
C SER A 156 19.65 -27.57 7.83
N PRO A 157 18.59 -28.17 8.40
CA PRO A 157 17.28 -28.19 7.77
C PRO A 157 16.73 -26.79 7.48
N GLY A 158 16.22 -26.60 6.28
CA GLY A 158 15.60 -25.36 5.84
C GLY A 158 16.56 -24.17 5.90
N PHE A 159 17.78 -24.31 5.38
CA PHE A 159 18.76 -23.23 5.22
C PHE A 159 18.24 -22.18 4.19
N GLY A 160 17.25 -21.39 4.63
CA GLY A 160 16.60 -20.33 3.88
C GLY A 160 16.92 -18.95 4.43
N PHE A 161 16.91 -17.93 3.57
CA PHE A 161 17.31 -16.56 3.92
C PHE A 161 16.41 -15.90 4.96
N LEU A 162 15.14 -16.33 5.02
CA LEU A 162 14.11 -15.74 5.88
C LEU A 162 13.68 -16.69 7.00
N LYS A 163 14.53 -17.66 7.36
CA LYS A 163 14.22 -18.62 8.44
C LYS A 163 13.90 -17.88 9.74
N GLY A 164 12.71 -18.10 10.27
CA GLY A 164 12.24 -17.48 11.52
C GLY A 164 11.67 -16.06 11.38
N CYS A 165 11.56 -15.53 10.16
CA CYS A 165 10.87 -14.27 9.91
C CYS A 165 9.35 -14.46 9.92
N ASP A 166 8.63 -13.59 10.62
CA ASP A 166 7.17 -13.53 10.53
C ASP A 166 6.77 -12.77 9.26
N MET A 167 6.28 -13.54 8.28
CA MET A 167 5.82 -13.02 7.00
C MET A 167 4.29 -12.84 6.98
N SER A 168 3.64 -12.67 8.13
CA SER A 168 2.19 -12.40 8.18
C SER A 168 1.82 -11.04 7.58
N GLU A 169 2.68 -10.03 7.74
CA GLU A 169 2.42 -8.67 7.28
C GLU A 169 2.78 -8.48 5.79
N PRO A 170 1.86 -7.96 4.95
CA PRO A 170 2.12 -7.77 3.52
C PRO A 170 3.33 -6.87 3.22
N LEU A 171 3.54 -5.83 4.03
CA LEU A 171 4.66 -4.91 3.82
C LEU A 171 6.01 -5.60 4.08
N TYR A 172 6.10 -6.51 5.04
CA TYR A 172 7.31 -7.30 5.28
C TYR A 172 7.57 -8.26 4.12
N ARG A 173 6.53 -8.87 3.55
CA ARG A 173 6.64 -9.66 2.32
C ARG A 173 7.19 -8.84 1.16
N ASP A 174 6.67 -7.64 0.95
CA ASP A 174 7.09 -6.78 -0.16
C ASP A 174 8.54 -6.32 0.00
N VAL A 175 8.96 -5.95 1.21
CA VAL A 175 10.35 -5.56 1.49
C VAL A 175 11.28 -6.76 1.32
N ALA A 176 10.95 -7.92 1.89
CA ALA A 176 11.77 -9.12 1.78
C ALA A 176 11.88 -9.59 0.32
N LYS A 177 10.77 -9.58 -0.43
CA LYS A 177 10.73 -9.88 -1.86
C LYS A 177 11.62 -8.92 -2.63
N PHE A 178 11.49 -7.62 -2.38
CA PHE A 178 12.34 -6.62 -3.02
C PHE A 178 13.82 -6.90 -2.76
N VAL A 179 14.22 -7.16 -1.51
CA VAL A 179 15.63 -7.41 -1.20
C VAL A 179 16.13 -8.70 -1.83
N LEU A 180 15.39 -9.81 -1.71
CA LEU A 180 15.76 -11.09 -2.32
C LEU A 180 15.94 -10.97 -3.82
N GLN A 181 15.03 -10.29 -4.52
CA GLN A 181 15.13 -10.09 -5.98
C GLN A 181 16.40 -9.38 -6.43
N HIS A 182 17.02 -8.58 -5.56
CA HIS A 182 18.23 -7.81 -5.90
C HIS A 182 19.51 -8.42 -5.31
N ALA A 183 19.39 -9.22 -4.25
CA ALA A 183 20.53 -9.71 -3.48
C ALA A 183 21.02 -11.09 -3.93
N ILE A 184 20.15 -11.94 -4.50
CA ILE A 184 20.48 -13.33 -4.88
C ILE A 184 20.23 -13.61 -6.36
N ASP A 185 20.97 -14.58 -6.92
CA ASP A 185 20.95 -14.88 -8.36
C ASP A 185 19.67 -15.62 -8.79
N ASN A 186 19.11 -16.47 -7.93
CA ASN A 186 17.89 -17.23 -8.20
C ASN A 186 16.85 -17.11 -7.06
N PRO A 187 16.07 -16.02 -7.04
CA PRO A 187 15.16 -15.73 -5.93
C PRO A 187 13.82 -16.49 -5.99
N GLU A 188 13.50 -17.18 -7.09
CA GLU A 188 12.15 -17.71 -7.35
C GLU A 188 11.71 -18.77 -6.35
N ALA A 189 12.61 -19.66 -5.95
CA ALA A 189 12.33 -20.70 -4.95
C ALA A 189 12.01 -20.08 -3.58
N GLU A 190 12.78 -19.08 -3.17
CA GLU A 190 12.63 -18.41 -1.87
C GLU A 190 11.36 -17.55 -1.82
N ILE A 191 11.06 -16.83 -2.92
CA ILE A 191 9.84 -16.03 -3.03
C ILE A 191 8.58 -16.92 -3.04
N SER A 192 8.63 -18.08 -3.69
CA SER A 192 7.50 -19.01 -3.72
C SER A 192 7.21 -19.58 -2.32
N ALA A 193 8.26 -19.93 -1.57
CA ALA A 193 8.14 -20.39 -0.19
C ALA A 193 7.51 -19.34 0.75
N MET A 194 7.68 -18.04 0.47
CA MET A 194 7.03 -16.96 1.24
C MET A 194 5.51 -16.89 1.01
N THR A 195 5.02 -17.35 -0.14
CA THR A 195 3.59 -17.29 -0.51
C THR A 195 2.80 -18.53 -0.14
N GLU A 196 3.46 -19.68 0.02
CA GLU A 196 2.80 -20.94 0.39
C GLU A 196 2.45 -21.04 1.88
N ALA A 197 2.93 -20.12 2.72
CA ALA A 197 2.58 -20.03 4.13
C ALA A 197 1.22 -19.35 4.41
N GLU A 198 0.20 -19.62 3.59
CA GLU A 198 -1.19 -19.34 3.98
C GLU A 198 -1.69 -20.46 4.89
N PRO A 199 -2.19 -20.19 6.11
CA PRO A 199 -2.90 -21.20 6.86
C PRO A 199 -4.17 -21.54 6.08
N VAL A 200 -4.28 -22.79 5.63
CA VAL A 200 -5.55 -23.38 5.20
C VAL A 200 -6.52 -23.18 6.35
N ALA A 201 -7.41 -22.18 6.22
CA ALA A 201 -8.56 -22.04 7.10
C ALA A 201 -9.45 -23.26 6.86
N THR A 202 -9.23 -24.31 7.64
CA THR A 202 -10.16 -25.42 7.74
C THR A 202 -11.46 -24.83 8.26
N ASN A 203 -12.39 -24.55 7.34
CA ASN A 203 -13.77 -24.21 7.67
C ASN A 203 -14.35 -25.40 8.44
N GLY A 204 -14.33 -25.28 9.77
CA GLY A 204 -15.10 -26.11 10.67
C GLY A 204 -16.58 -25.92 10.36
N ARG A 205 -17.14 -26.77 9.50
CA ARG A 205 -18.58 -26.92 9.40
C ARG A 205 -19.01 -27.85 10.51
N ALA A 206 -19.50 -27.25 11.58
CA ALA A 206 -20.27 -27.88 12.62
C ALA A 206 -21.32 -28.81 12.01
N GLN A 207 -21.25 -30.10 12.38
CA GLN A 207 -22.39 -30.99 12.27
C GLN A 207 -23.40 -30.56 13.35
N ASN A 208 -24.37 -29.74 12.94
CA ASN A 208 -25.61 -29.62 13.70
C ASN A 208 -26.44 -30.87 13.43
N GLY A 209 -26.76 -31.58 14.52
CA GLY A 209 -27.71 -32.67 14.50
C GLY A 209 -29.13 -32.20 14.21
N THR A 210 -29.88 -33.11 13.61
CA THR A 210 -31.25 -33.50 13.97
C THR A 210 -31.43 -34.94 13.50
#